data_AF-A0AA36DNH9-F1
#
_entry.id   AF-A0AA36DNH9-F1
#
_cell.length_a   1.000
_cell.length_b   1.000
_cell.length_c   1.000
_cell.angle_alpha   90.00
_cell.angle_beta   90.00
_cell.angle_gamma   90.00
#
_symmetry.space_group_name_H-M   'P 1'
#
loop_
_entity.id
_entity.type
_entity.pdbx_description
1 polymer ?
#
loop_
_entity_poly.entity_id
_entity_poly.type
_entity_poly.pdbx_seq_one_letter_code
_entity_poly.pdbx_strand_id
1 'polypeptide(L)'
;MNLQSDWAALTSLTSSQRLPPWMGATRTSNGAWKWNNGISVSSAYWANNEPSIYGDCATLRSNGLTACPCYSLQPAFCKMQPQLCNGGKFGGPNIQSGSISSPGYPLQYYNNLDCYYQIEGPPGTYITIRFDPFYVESYLDYVEIYEGNTTSKLIGDLDTYMPSKTGFESNSNQMLVYFHTDSMITDLGWSVQWAAKKSSSPITEMGRSGSMNSPKYPGDYDPFLEQLYYVTAPDGTRVSVTFDDFSTEQDNDFLEIYDGGSISATLIANLSGHAVAGKTLTTSGNHLAMRFITDGDMQYYGWHMTWTSS
;
A
#
# COMPACT_ATOMS: atom_id res chain seq x y z
N MET A 1 -42.43 -33.58 -11.21
CA MET A 1 -42.20 -32.13 -11.35
C MET A 1 -41.19 -31.96 -12.47
N ASN A 2 -41.53 -31.19 -13.51
CA ASN A 2 -40.88 -31.26 -14.82
C ASN A 2 -39.52 -30.52 -14.80
N LEU A 3 -38.39 -31.23 -14.92
CA LEU A 3 -37.05 -30.62 -15.02
C LEU A 3 -36.92 -29.57 -16.15
N GLN A 4 -37.81 -29.62 -17.15
CA GLN A 4 -37.94 -28.62 -18.21
C GLN A 4 -38.35 -27.22 -17.69
N SER A 5 -39.13 -27.12 -16.61
CA SER A 5 -39.51 -25.82 -16.03
C SER A 5 -38.34 -25.17 -15.29
N ASP A 6 -37.50 -25.98 -14.65
CA ASP A 6 -36.32 -25.51 -13.91
C ASP A 6 -35.24 -25.01 -14.88
N TRP A 7 -35.09 -25.67 -16.03
CA TRP A 7 -34.25 -25.23 -17.14
C TRP A 7 -34.68 -23.86 -17.69
N ALA A 8 -35.98 -23.67 -17.95
CA ALA A 8 -36.50 -22.41 -18.47
C ALA A 8 -36.36 -21.26 -17.47
N ALA A 9 -36.57 -21.52 -16.17
CA ALA A 9 -36.41 -20.55 -15.09
C ALA A 9 -34.95 -20.09 -14.93
N LEU A 10 -33.99 -21.03 -14.94
CA LEU A 10 -32.56 -20.73 -14.89
C LEU A 10 -32.11 -19.96 -16.15
N THR A 11 -32.56 -20.38 -17.33
CA THR A 11 -32.27 -19.69 -18.60
C THR A 11 -32.82 -18.26 -18.60
N SER A 12 -34.04 -18.06 -18.11
CA SER A 12 -34.65 -16.73 -17.95
C SER A 12 -33.85 -15.84 -16.99
N LEU A 13 -33.43 -16.38 -15.83
CA LEU A 13 -32.58 -15.67 -14.87
C LEU A 13 -31.23 -15.25 -15.48
N THR A 14 -30.70 -16.06 -16.39
CA THR A 14 -29.41 -15.83 -17.05
C THR A 14 -29.44 -14.92 -18.27
N SER A 15 -30.60 -14.73 -18.88
CA SER A 15 -30.72 -14.08 -20.20
C SER A 15 -31.05 -12.59 -20.14
N SER A 16 -31.46 -12.04 -18.99
CA SER A 16 -32.04 -10.69 -18.90
C SER A 16 -31.29 -9.69 -18.02
N GLN A 17 -30.00 -9.90 -17.69
CA GLN A 17 -29.20 -8.90 -16.96
C GLN A 17 -27.91 -8.54 -17.70
N ARG A 18 -27.52 -7.26 -17.64
CA ARG A 18 -26.28 -6.69 -18.23
C ARG A 18 -24.98 -7.33 -17.71
N LEU A 19 -25.07 -8.36 -16.87
CA LEU A 19 -23.98 -9.25 -16.47
C LEU A 19 -24.59 -10.68 -16.34
N PRO A 20 -24.12 -11.68 -17.10
CA PRO A 20 -24.70 -13.02 -17.06
C PRO A 20 -24.38 -13.70 -15.71
N PRO A 21 -25.32 -14.45 -15.10
CA PRO A 21 -25.01 -15.33 -13.97
C PRO A 21 -24.09 -16.45 -14.46
N TRP A 22 -22.97 -16.59 -13.78
CA TRP A 22 -21.90 -17.50 -14.18
C TRP A 22 -22.31 -18.95 -13.87
N MET A 23 -22.45 -19.78 -14.91
CA MET A 23 -22.51 -21.24 -14.71
C MET A 23 -21.13 -21.73 -14.27
N GLY A 24 -21.08 -22.41 -13.13
CA GLY A 24 -19.89 -22.49 -12.31
C GLY A 24 -18.95 -23.68 -12.50
N ALA A 25 -19.05 -24.40 -13.61
CA ALA A 25 -18.08 -25.39 -14.12
C ALA A 25 -18.82 -26.52 -14.83
N THR A 26 -18.21 -27.06 -15.87
CA THR A 26 -18.66 -28.25 -16.58
C THR A 26 -17.72 -29.41 -16.28
N ARG A 27 -18.27 -30.58 -15.95
CA ARG A 27 -17.50 -31.82 -15.85
C ARG A 27 -17.17 -32.31 -17.25
N THR A 28 -15.89 -32.37 -17.57
CA THR A 28 -15.39 -32.88 -18.85
C THR A 28 -15.61 -34.39 -18.96
N SER A 29 -15.50 -34.92 -20.19
CA SER A 29 -15.69 -36.34 -20.48
C SER A 29 -14.73 -37.28 -19.74
N ASN A 30 -13.58 -36.77 -19.29
CA ASN A 30 -12.60 -37.52 -18.49
C ASN A 30 -12.85 -37.43 -16.97
N GLY A 31 -13.93 -36.78 -16.55
CA GLY A 31 -14.33 -36.66 -15.15
C GLY A 31 -13.77 -35.43 -14.41
N ALA A 32 -12.90 -34.62 -15.02
CA ALA A 32 -12.36 -33.39 -14.41
C ALA A 32 -13.34 -32.21 -14.54
N TRP A 33 -13.40 -31.36 -13.51
CA TRP A 33 -14.20 -30.13 -13.52
C TRP A 33 -13.42 -28.96 -14.11
N LYS A 34 -14.06 -28.18 -14.98
CA LYS A 34 -13.51 -26.95 -15.57
C LYS A 34 -14.52 -25.82 -15.57
N TRP A 35 -14.09 -24.61 -15.24
CA TRP A 35 -14.86 -23.39 -15.45
C TRP A 35 -15.21 -23.20 -16.95
N ASN A 36 -16.20 -22.36 -17.27
CA ASN A 36 -16.59 -22.09 -18.65
C ASN A 36 -15.48 -21.48 -19.53
N ASN A 37 -14.42 -20.96 -18.90
CA ASN A 37 -13.20 -20.48 -19.56
C ASN A 37 -12.11 -21.57 -19.73
N GLY A 38 -12.38 -22.82 -19.37
CA GLY A 38 -11.49 -23.97 -19.56
C GLY A 38 -10.44 -24.19 -18.46
N ILE A 39 -10.40 -23.34 -17.43
CA ILE A 39 -9.53 -23.45 -16.26
C ILE A 39 -10.02 -24.60 -15.37
N SER A 40 -9.10 -25.46 -14.91
CA SER A 40 -9.40 -26.53 -13.96
C SER A 40 -9.90 -25.96 -12.63
N VAL A 41 -10.93 -26.58 -12.06
CA VAL A 41 -11.43 -26.14 -10.76
C VAL A 41 -10.49 -26.65 -9.66
N SER A 42 -9.76 -25.73 -9.01
CA SER A 42 -9.02 -25.99 -7.78
C SER A 42 -9.83 -25.45 -6.60
N SER A 43 -10.08 -26.27 -5.58
CA SER A 43 -10.60 -25.78 -4.30
C SER A 43 -9.75 -26.29 -3.17
N ALA A 44 -9.42 -25.43 -2.21
CA ALA A 44 -9.06 -25.90 -0.89
C ALA A 44 -10.12 -25.54 0.17
N TYR A 45 -10.92 -24.47 0.00
CA TYR A 45 -11.79 -24.02 1.09
C TYR A 45 -13.02 -23.24 0.62
N TRP A 46 -14.18 -23.56 1.21
CA TRP A 46 -15.49 -22.93 0.99
C TRP A 46 -16.03 -22.44 2.34
N ALA A 47 -16.81 -21.36 2.36
CA ALA A 47 -17.46 -20.92 3.60
C ALA A 47 -18.53 -21.95 4.06
N ASN A 48 -18.87 -21.95 5.35
CA ASN A 48 -19.91 -22.83 5.89
C ASN A 48 -21.24 -22.64 5.13
N ASN A 49 -21.76 -23.74 4.56
CA ASN A 49 -22.97 -23.81 3.71
C ASN A 49 -22.83 -23.29 2.26
N GLU A 50 -21.61 -23.02 1.77
CA GLU A 50 -21.40 -22.75 0.35
C GLU A 50 -21.23 -24.05 -0.47
N PRO A 51 -21.77 -24.10 -1.70
CA PRO A 51 -21.66 -25.28 -2.55
C PRO A 51 -20.21 -25.60 -2.95
N SER A 52 -19.73 -26.81 -2.63
CA SER A 52 -18.38 -27.29 -2.95
C SER A 52 -18.34 -28.26 -4.15
N ILE A 53 -17.18 -28.32 -4.82
CA ILE A 53 -16.94 -29.26 -5.94
C ILE A 53 -16.96 -30.73 -5.54
N TYR A 54 -16.91 -31.01 -4.23
CA TYR A 54 -16.85 -32.37 -3.68
C TYR A 54 -18.20 -32.89 -3.19
N GLY A 55 -19.28 -32.08 -3.20
CA GLY A 55 -20.55 -32.62 -2.73
C GLY A 55 -21.77 -31.73 -2.69
N ASP A 56 -21.68 -30.42 -2.94
CA ASP A 56 -22.86 -29.56 -2.85
C ASP A 56 -22.84 -28.53 -3.98
N CYS A 57 -23.86 -28.53 -4.83
CA CYS A 57 -24.14 -27.58 -5.88
C CYS A 57 -25.48 -26.89 -5.55
N ALA A 58 -25.65 -25.58 -5.78
CA ALA A 58 -26.95 -24.93 -5.61
C ALA A 58 -27.79 -25.04 -6.90
N THR A 59 -28.97 -25.66 -6.82
CA THR A 59 -29.96 -25.67 -7.91
C THR A 59 -31.27 -25.03 -7.46
N LEU A 60 -32.01 -24.45 -8.41
CA LEU A 60 -33.38 -23.98 -8.17
C LEU A 60 -34.29 -25.20 -8.04
N ARG A 61 -35.00 -25.32 -6.91
CA ARG A 61 -36.10 -26.28 -6.70
C ARG A 61 -37.41 -25.52 -6.52
N SER A 62 -38.54 -26.24 -6.42
CA SER A 62 -39.89 -25.67 -6.28
C SER A 62 -40.06 -24.66 -5.14
N ASN A 63 -39.15 -24.66 -4.15
CA ASN A 63 -39.20 -23.80 -2.96
C ASN A 63 -38.04 -22.78 -2.89
N GLY A 64 -37.28 -22.60 -3.98
CA GLY A 64 -36.13 -21.69 -4.05
C GLY A 64 -34.78 -22.39 -4.29
N LEU A 65 -33.69 -21.63 -4.19
CA LEU A 65 -32.32 -22.13 -4.30
C LEU A 65 -31.98 -23.03 -3.11
N THR A 66 -31.50 -24.24 -3.38
CA THR A 66 -31.11 -25.21 -2.34
C THR A 66 -29.82 -25.92 -2.72
N ALA A 67 -28.93 -26.12 -1.75
CA ALA A 67 -27.74 -26.94 -1.92
C ALA A 67 -28.14 -28.41 -2.10
N CYS A 68 -27.50 -29.12 -3.01
CA CYS A 68 -27.70 -30.55 -3.23
C CYS A 68 -26.48 -31.23 -3.86
N PRO A 69 -26.35 -32.57 -3.71
CA PRO A 69 -25.30 -33.33 -4.36
C PRO A 69 -25.22 -33.12 -5.88
N CYS A 70 -24.03 -32.82 -6.38
CA CYS A 70 -23.80 -32.59 -7.80
C CYS A 70 -23.94 -33.91 -8.58
N TYR A 71 -25.02 -34.05 -9.36
CA TYR A 71 -25.18 -35.16 -10.32
C TYR A 71 -24.79 -34.71 -11.73
N SER A 72 -24.24 -35.63 -12.52
CA SER A 72 -23.93 -35.37 -13.92
C SER A 72 -25.20 -34.94 -14.68
N LEU A 73 -25.15 -33.77 -15.34
CA LEU A 73 -26.16 -33.18 -16.25
C LEU A 73 -27.15 -32.15 -15.65
N GLN A 74 -27.04 -31.76 -14.37
CA GLN A 74 -27.87 -30.68 -13.81
C GLN A 74 -27.16 -29.32 -13.90
N PRO A 75 -27.82 -28.25 -14.40
CA PRO A 75 -27.29 -26.89 -14.27
C PRO A 75 -27.22 -26.50 -12.80
N ALA A 76 -26.05 -26.06 -12.35
CA ALA A 76 -25.81 -25.61 -10.99
C ALA A 76 -25.23 -24.20 -10.99
N PHE A 77 -25.61 -23.40 -9.99
CA PHE A 77 -24.87 -22.20 -9.65
C PHE A 77 -23.69 -22.61 -8.79
N CYS A 78 -22.50 -22.55 -9.38
CA CYS A 78 -21.26 -22.51 -8.61
C CYS A 78 -20.64 -21.14 -8.83
N LYS A 79 -20.20 -20.50 -7.75
CA LYS A 79 -19.50 -19.24 -7.83
C LYS A 79 -18.06 -19.56 -8.22
N MET A 80 -17.63 -19.15 -9.41
CA MET A 80 -16.20 -18.94 -9.65
C MET A 80 -15.77 -17.95 -8.60
N GLN A 81 -14.75 -18.28 -7.78
CA GLN A 81 -14.11 -17.23 -7.01
C GLN A 81 -13.81 -16.12 -8.05
N PRO A 82 -14.27 -14.87 -7.81
CA PRO A 82 -13.66 -13.75 -8.50
C PRO A 82 -12.14 -13.93 -8.39
N GLN A 83 -11.34 -13.33 -9.26
CA GLN A 83 -9.98 -13.06 -8.83
C GLN A 83 -10.12 -12.23 -7.54
N LEU A 84 -10.08 -12.90 -6.36
CA LEU A 84 -10.42 -12.27 -5.09
C LEU A 84 -9.34 -11.26 -4.80
N CYS A 85 -8.10 -11.64 -5.09
CA CYS A 85 -6.99 -10.73 -5.21
C CYS A 85 -7.16 -9.85 -6.45
N ASN A 86 -7.28 -8.53 -6.25
CA ASN A 86 -6.83 -7.54 -7.24
C ASN A 86 -5.29 -7.56 -7.37
N GLY A 87 -4.66 -8.73 -7.23
CA GLY A 87 -3.22 -8.88 -7.32
C GLY A 87 -2.73 -8.49 -8.72
N GLY A 88 -1.51 -7.97 -8.80
CA GLY A 88 -1.00 -7.42 -10.05
C GLY A 88 0.08 -6.38 -9.82
N LYS A 89 0.36 -5.62 -10.89
CA LYS A 89 1.32 -4.53 -10.86
C LYS A 89 0.60 -3.21 -10.60
N PHE A 90 1.10 -2.47 -9.62
CA PHE A 90 0.64 -1.16 -9.19
C PHE A 90 1.76 -0.15 -9.42
N GLY A 91 1.38 1.06 -9.78
CA GLY A 91 2.33 2.10 -10.16
C GLY A 91 2.86 1.93 -11.58
N GLY A 92 4.09 2.36 -11.80
CA GLY A 92 4.77 2.35 -13.08
C GLY A 92 5.85 3.43 -13.15
N PRO A 93 6.52 3.57 -14.31
CA PRO A 93 7.69 4.43 -14.46
C PRO A 93 7.40 5.93 -14.26
N ASN A 94 6.13 6.34 -14.24
CA ASN A 94 5.70 7.73 -14.07
C ASN A 94 4.64 7.89 -12.97
N ILE A 95 4.42 6.87 -12.12
CA ILE A 95 3.39 6.92 -11.07
C ILE A 95 4.11 6.94 -9.72
N GLN A 96 3.96 8.05 -8.99
CA GLN A 96 4.69 8.27 -7.75
C GLN A 96 3.92 7.86 -6.50
N SER A 97 2.63 7.55 -6.60
CA SER A 97 1.86 7.12 -5.44
C SER A 97 0.61 6.36 -5.86
N GLY A 98 -0.01 5.71 -4.88
CA GLY A 98 -1.29 5.08 -5.05
C GLY A 98 -1.77 4.40 -3.77
N SER A 99 -2.85 3.65 -3.89
CA SER A 99 -3.38 2.84 -2.80
C SER A 99 -3.71 1.44 -3.26
N ILE A 100 -3.64 0.52 -2.31
CA ILE A 100 -3.98 -0.89 -2.47
C ILE A 100 -4.77 -1.30 -1.22
N SER A 101 -5.70 -2.23 -1.36
CA SER A 101 -6.48 -2.71 -0.24
C SER A 101 -6.69 -4.22 -0.32
N SER A 102 -6.99 -4.82 0.83
CA SER A 102 -7.39 -6.23 0.89
C SER A 102 -8.66 -6.46 0.05
N PRO A 103 -8.85 -7.66 -0.50
CA PRO A 103 -10.10 -8.04 -1.14
C PRO A 103 -11.29 -7.78 -0.22
N GLY A 104 -12.36 -7.15 -0.74
CA GLY A 104 -13.56 -6.88 0.04
C GLY A 104 -13.56 -5.57 0.84
N TYR A 105 -12.39 -4.95 1.08
CA TYR A 105 -12.31 -3.66 1.79
C TYR A 105 -13.23 -2.60 1.16
N PRO A 106 -13.99 -1.80 1.94
CA PRO A 106 -13.96 -1.63 3.40
C PRO A 106 -14.82 -2.63 4.21
N LEU A 107 -15.26 -3.72 3.58
CA LEU A 107 -15.88 -4.85 4.26
C LEU A 107 -14.83 -5.92 4.56
N GLN A 108 -15.25 -6.99 5.25
CA GLN A 108 -14.34 -8.06 5.60
C GLN A 108 -13.71 -8.74 4.39
N TYR A 109 -12.47 -9.20 4.55
CA TYR A 109 -11.79 -10.02 3.55
C TYR A 109 -12.33 -11.45 3.51
N TYR A 110 -11.73 -12.30 2.68
CA TYR A 110 -12.13 -13.69 2.48
C TYR A 110 -11.07 -14.64 3.04
N ASN A 111 -11.49 -15.84 3.45
CA ASN A 111 -10.59 -16.91 3.85
C ASN A 111 -9.82 -17.47 2.65
N ASN A 112 -8.63 -18.02 2.89
CA ASN A 112 -7.79 -18.78 1.96
C ASN A 112 -7.32 -17.97 0.77
N LEU A 113 -6.85 -16.76 1.05
CA LEU A 113 -6.24 -15.86 0.08
C LEU A 113 -4.73 -16.02 0.08
N ASP A 114 -4.16 -15.93 -1.12
CA ASP A 114 -2.74 -15.74 -1.36
C ASP A 114 -2.58 -14.62 -2.40
N CYS A 115 -2.58 -13.37 -1.93
CA CYS A 115 -2.62 -12.19 -2.78
C CYS A 115 -1.26 -11.50 -2.88
N TYR A 116 -0.76 -11.33 -4.10
CA TYR A 116 0.51 -10.64 -4.38
C TYR A 116 0.27 -9.31 -5.09
N TYR A 117 0.83 -8.23 -4.53
CA TYR A 117 0.74 -6.88 -5.05
C TYR A 117 2.16 -6.36 -5.31
N GLN A 118 2.53 -6.26 -6.59
CA GLN A 118 3.82 -5.72 -7.01
C GLN A 118 3.70 -4.22 -7.20
N ILE A 119 4.42 -3.43 -6.40
CA ILE A 119 4.49 -1.98 -6.54
C ILE A 119 5.77 -1.63 -7.29
N GLU A 120 5.65 -0.80 -8.32
CA GLU A 120 6.77 -0.29 -9.10
C GLU A 120 6.65 1.24 -9.20
N GLY A 121 7.70 1.96 -8.82
CA GLY A 121 7.81 3.41 -8.95
C GLY A 121 8.77 3.82 -10.07
N PRO A 122 8.94 5.13 -10.30
CA PRO A 122 9.89 5.65 -11.28
C PRO A 122 11.34 5.19 -11.01
N PRO A 123 12.19 5.06 -12.03
CA PRO A 123 13.61 4.79 -11.81
C PRO A 123 14.29 5.84 -10.91
N GLY A 124 15.14 5.39 -9.99
CA GLY A 124 15.84 6.28 -9.04
C GLY A 124 15.05 6.66 -7.78
N THR A 125 13.87 6.04 -7.58
CA THR A 125 13.10 6.16 -6.35
C THR A 125 13.21 4.93 -5.46
N TYR A 126 12.68 5.03 -4.25
CA TYR A 126 12.38 3.92 -3.34
C TYR A 126 10.92 3.98 -2.92
N ILE A 127 10.33 2.84 -2.57
CA ILE A 127 8.91 2.74 -2.20
C ILE A 127 8.77 2.84 -0.69
N THR A 128 7.90 3.73 -0.24
CA THR A 128 7.40 3.78 1.15
C THR A 128 5.94 3.40 1.17
N ILE A 129 5.51 2.64 2.17
CA ILE A 129 4.11 2.27 2.38
C ILE A 129 3.68 2.58 3.81
N ARG A 130 2.39 2.83 4.00
CA ARG A 130 1.76 2.98 5.31
C ARG A 130 0.36 2.37 5.30
N PHE A 131 0.14 1.39 6.16
CA PHE A 131 -1.19 0.80 6.37
C PHE A 131 -2.02 1.68 7.30
N ASP A 132 -3.24 2.00 6.86
CA ASP A 132 -4.23 2.72 7.65
C ASP A 132 -5.64 2.55 7.01
N PRO A 133 -6.57 1.77 7.61
CA PRO A 133 -6.39 0.94 8.80
C PRO A 133 -5.78 -0.44 8.50
N PHE A 134 -5.50 -1.22 9.55
CA PHE A 134 -5.04 -2.62 9.46
C PHE A 134 -5.75 -3.53 10.48
N TYR A 135 -6.64 -4.39 9.98
CA TYR A 135 -7.45 -5.31 10.77
C TYR A 135 -7.41 -6.70 10.13
N VAL A 136 -6.76 -7.65 10.80
CA VAL A 136 -6.66 -9.05 10.40
C VAL A 136 -6.82 -9.94 11.63
N GLU A 137 -7.15 -11.21 11.43
CA GLU A 137 -7.08 -12.20 12.49
C GLU A 137 -5.63 -12.36 12.94
N SER A 138 -5.38 -12.08 14.22
CA SER A 138 -4.04 -12.17 14.77
C SER A 138 -3.43 -13.57 14.64
N TYR A 139 -2.18 -13.62 14.19
CA TYR A 139 -1.27 -14.77 14.09
C TYR A 139 -1.60 -15.81 13.01
N LEU A 140 -2.77 -15.73 12.39
CA LEU A 140 -3.21 -16.67 11.35
C LEU A 140 -3.27 -16.00 9.98
N ASP A 141 -3.77 -14.77 9.94
CA ASP A 141 -3.79 -13.93 8.75
C ASP A 141 -2.70 -12.87 8.85
N TYR A 142 -1.99 -12.63 7.74
CA TYR A 142 -0.84 -11.74 7.78
C TYR A 142 -0.57 -11.05 6.45
N VAL A 143 0.10 -9.90 6.55
CA VAL A 143 0.69 -9.19 5.43
C VAL A 143 2.21 -9.16 5.58
N GLU A 144 2.89 -9.79 4.65
CA GLU A 144 4.34 -9.72 4.52
C GLU A 144 4.72 -8.69 3.44
N ILE A 145 5.84 -8.00 3.69
CA ILE A 145 6.37 -6.96 2.82
C ILE A 145 7.80 -7.33 2.46
N TYR A 146 8.10 -7.35 1.17
CA TYR A 146 9.37 -7.79 0.63
C TYR A 146 10.05 -6.69 -0.20
N GLU A 147 11.38 -6.68 -0.14
CA GLU A 147 12.22 -5.86 -1.00
C GLU A 147 12.18 -6.36 -2.46
N GLY A 148 11.98 -5.46 -3.40
CA GLY A 148 11.95 -5.78 -4.83
C GLY A 148 10.64 -6.46 -5.24
N ASN A 149 10.71 -7.38 -6.21
CA ASN A 149 9.54 -8.03 -6.80
C ASN A 149 9.44 -9.54 -6.50
N THR A 150 10.21 -10.04 -5.54
CA THR A 150 10.25 -11.46 -5.15
C THR A 150 10.10 -11.62 -3.64
N THR A 151 9.85 -12.84 -3.19
CA THR A 151 9.75 -13.19 -1.76
C THR A 151 11.12 -13.48 -1.11
N SER A 152 12.23 -13.07 -1.71
CA SER A 152 13.57 -13.45 -1.24
C SER A 152 14.08 -12.66 -0.02
N LYS A 153 13.56 -11.45 0.21
CA LYS A 153 14.03 -10.55 1.26
C LYS A 153 12.85 -9.87 1.95
N LEU A 154 12.44 -10.42 3.09
CA LEU A 154 11.40 -9.86 3.95
C LEU A 154 11.90 -8.58 4.64
N ILE A 155 11.10 -7.52 4.63
CA ILE A 155 11.37 -6.21 5.27
C ILE A 155 10.26 -5.80 6.25
N GLY A 156 9.11 -6.47 6.22
CA GLY A 156 8.00 -6.24 7.14
C GLY A 156 7.09 -7.44 7.24
N ASP A 157 6.48 -7.61 8.41
CA ASP A 157 5.53 -8.65 8.72
C ASP A 157 4.48 -8.04 9.67
N LEU A 158 3.22 -8.16 9.29
CA LEU A 158 2.06 -7.66 10.01
C LEU A 158 1.04 -8.79 10.17
N ASP A 159 0.98 -9.37 11.35
CA ASP A 159 0.15 -10.53 11.67
C ASP A 159 -0.78 -10.26 12.86
N THR A 160 -1.07 -8.99 13.16
CA THR A 160 -1.86 -8.65 14.35
C THR A 160 -2.81 -7.49 14.13
N TYR A 161 -3.96 -7.54 14.82
CA TYR A 161 -4.94 -6.46 14.85
C TYR A 161 -4.33 -5.16 15.41
N MET A 162 -4.43 -4.06 14.65
CA MET A 162 -3.85 -2.75 15.00
C MET A 162 -2.36 -2.82 15.43
N PRO A 163 -1.44 -3.14 14.51
CA PRO A 163 -0.02 -3.24 14.83
C PRO A 163 0.57 -1.86 15.16
N SER A 164 1.56 -1.83 16.05
CA SER A 164 2.22 -0.58 16.48
C SER A 164 3.09 0.06 15.39
N LYS A 165 3.58 -0.74 14.44
CA LYS A 165 4.30 -0.30 13.24
C LYS A 165 3.46 -0.63 12.02
N THR A 166 3.10 0.39 11.23
CA THR A 166 2.32 0.23 10.00
C THR A 166 3.06 0.74 8.76
N GLY A 167 4.27 1.25 8.90
CA GLY A 167 5.07 1.84 7.82
C GLY A 167 6.33 1.07 7.49
N PHE A 168 6.63 0.93 6.20
CA PHE A 168 7.81 0.21 5.68
C PHE A 168 8.39 0.92 4.45
N GLU A 169 9.67 0.68 4.19
CA GLU A 169 10.40 1.27 3.06
C GLU A 169 11.28 0.21 2.36
N SER A 170 11.36 0.30 1.03
CA SER A 170 12.30 -0.47 0.23
C SER A 170 13.59 0.33 -0.02
N ASN A 171 14.59 -0.31 -0.61
CA ASN A 171 15.84 0.30 -1.07
C ASN A 171 15.88 0.50 -2.59
N SER A 172 14.81 0.12 -3.28
CA SER A 172 14.66 0.16 -4.72
C SER A 172 13.28 0.67 -5.11
N ASN A 173 13.07 0.98 -6.39
CA ASN A 173 11.77 1.41 -6.90
C ASN A 173 10.75 0.26 -7.00
N GLN A 174 10.99 -0.88 -6.33
CA GLN A 174 10.12 -2.05 -6.35
C GLN A 174 9.88 -2.57 -4.92
N MET A 175 8.64 -2.98 -4.67
CA MET A 175 8.22 -3.61 -3.42
C MET A 175 7.14 -4.64 -3.70
N LEU A 176 7.15 -5.76 -2.99
CA LEU A 176 6.12 -6.78 -3.08
C LEU A 176 5.39 -6.88 -1.74
N VAL A 177 4.06 -6.73 -1.78
CA VAL A 177 3.17 -6.97 -0.64
C VAL A 177 2.46 -8.29 -0.86
N TYR A 178 2.48 -9.16 0.14
CA TYR A 178 1.85 -10.47 0.13
C TYR A 178 0.85 -10.57 1.28
N PHE A 179 -0.41 -10.83 0.96
CA PHE A 179 -1.48 -11.02 1.94
C PHE A 179 -1.96 -12.46 1.92
N HIS A 180 -1.85 -13.12 3.07
CA HIS A 180 -2.25 -14.49 3.29
C HIS A 180 -3.41 -14.56 4.27
N THR A 181 -4.38 -15.44 4.02
CA THR A 181 -5.43 -15.75 4.99
C THR A 181 -5.68 -17.25 5.13
N ASP A 182 -6.06 -17.67 6.33
CA ASP A 182 -6.33 -19.06 6.67
C ASP A 182 -7.78 -19.46 6.29
N SER A 183 -8.27 -20.60 6.82
CA SER A 183 -9.59 -21.14 6.48
C SER A 183 -10.78 -20.61 7.28
N MET A 184 -10.57 -19.86 8.36
CA MET A 184 -11.61 -19.45 9.30
C MET A 184 -11.38 -18.03 9.80
N ILE A 185 -12.46 -17.34 10.18
CA ILE A 185 -12.41 -16.00 10.79
C ILE A 185 -11.85 -14.93 9.83
N THR A 186 -12.50 -13.78 9.81
CA THR A 186 -12.10 -12.65 8.97
C THR A 186 -12.36 -11.36 9.72
N ASP A 187 -11.61 -10.32 9.40
CA ASP A 187 -11.86 -8.95 9.87
C ASP A 187 -12.01 -7.99 8.67
N LEU A 188 -12.15 -6.69 8.94
CA LEU A 188 -12.35 -5.62 7.95
C LEU A 188 -11.21 -5.47 6.93
N GLY A 189 -10.06 -6.08 7.18
CA GLY A 189 -8.91 -6.04 6.29
C GLY A 189 -8.10 -4.76 6.42
N TRP A 190 -7.47 -4.37 5.32
CA TRP A 190 -6.47 -3.32 5.34
C TRP A 190 -6.53 -2.45 4.10
N SER A 191 -6.08 -1.21 4.26
CA SER A 191 -5.76 -0.30 3.16
C SER A 191 -4.36 0.23 3.36
N VAL A 192 -3.59 0.31 2.28
CA VAL A 192 -2.23 0.81 2.28
C VAL A 192 -2.09 1.93 1.27
N GLN A 193 -1.52 3.04 1.72
CA GLN A 193 -1.03 4.08 0.82
C GLN A 193 0.44 3.84 0.55
N TRP A 194 0.85 4.00 -0.71
CA TRP A 194 2.25 3.88 -1.11
C TRP A 194 2.69 5.12 -1.87
N ALA A 195 3.97 5.45 -1.73
CA ALA A 195 4.63 6.54 -2.44
C ALA A 195 6.04 6.11 -2.87
N ALA A 196 6.45 6.56 -4.05
CA ALA A 196 7.77 6.38 -4.62
C ALA A 196 8.58 7.66 -4.39
N LYS A 197 9.43 7.64 -3.37
CA LYS A 197 10.24 8.78 -2.95
C LYS A 197 11.57 8.81 -3.67
N LYS A 198 12.04 10.01 -4.01
CA LYS A 198 13.32 10.17 -4.71
C LYS A 198 14.49 9.85 -3.78
N SER A 199 15.42 9.02 -4.25
CA SER A 199 16.68 8.81 -3.53
C SER A 199 17.61 9.98 -3.78
N SER A 200 17.75 10.87 -2.79
CA SER A 200 18.68 12.01 -2.84
C SER A 200 19.82 11.85 -1.86
N SER A 201 21.05 12.12 -2.31
CA SER A 201 22.21 12.18 -1.43
C SER A 201 22.07 13.35 -0.45
N PRO A 202 22.48 13.19 0.81
CA PRO A 202 22.49 14.29 1.76
C PRO A 202 23.36 15.46 1.27
N ILE A 203 22.91 16.69 1.55
CA ILE A 203 23.67 17.91 1.29
C ILE A 203 24.43 18.26 2.57
N THR A 204 25.76 18.41 2.49
CA THR A 204 26.60 18.64 3.66
C THR A 204 27.43 19.91 3.50
N GLU A 205 27.43 20.77 4.52
CA GLU A 205 28.32 21.93 4.61
C GLU A 205 29.22 21.87 5.84
N MET A 206 30.41 22.47 5.71
CA MET A 206 31.39 22.56 6.79
C MET A 206 32.01 23.94 6.83
N GLY A 207 32.26 24.48 8.02
CA GLY A 207 32.91 25.78 8.17
C GLY A 207 32.24 26.66 9.23
N ARG A 208 32.47 27.98 9.15
CA ARG A 208 31.93 28.95 10.12
C ARG A 208 30.65 29.64 9.66
N SER A 209 30.29 29.48 8.39
CA SER A 209 29.11 30.06 7.79
C SER A 209 28.83 29.40 6.45
N GLY A 210 27.59 29.46 6.00
CA GLY A 210 27.18 28.96 4.70
C GLY A 210 25.72 29.29 4.39
N SER A 211 25.19 28.66 3.36
CA SER A 211 23.81 28.87 2.89
C SER A 211 23.28 27.58 2.28
N MET A 212 22.05 27.23 2.60
CA MET A 212 21.39 26.06 2.05
C MET A 212 19.97 26.40 1.61
N ASN A 213 19.47 25.62 0.67
CA ASN A 213 18.15 25.83 0.09
C ASN A 213 17.50 24.47 -0.18
N SER A 214 16.17 24.48 -0.25
CA SER A 214 15.41 23.33 -0.77
C SER A 214 15.84 22.98 -2.19
N PRO A 215 15.69 21.73 -2.64
CA PRO A 215 16.05 21.35 -3.99
C PRO A 215 15.23 22.16 -5.00
N LYS A 216 15.89 22.58 -6.10
CA LYS A 216 15.35 23.42 -7.18
C LYS A 216 15.06 24.89 -6.83
N TYR A 217 15.21 25.34 -5.58
CA TYR A 217 15.03 26.75 -5.21
C TYR A 217 15.80 27.68 -6.18
N PRO A 218 15.18 28.75 -6.71
CA PRO A 218 13.86 29.31 -6.35
C PRO A 218 12.67 28.72 -7.14
N GLY A 219 12.84 27.60 -7.84
CA GLY A 219 11.76 26.86 -8.46
C GLY A 219 11.11 25.85 -7.51
N ASP A 220 9.95 25.34 -7.89
CA ASP A 220 9.15 24.46 -7.03
C ASP A 220 9.85 23.13 -6.75
N TYR A 221 9.79 22.68 -5.48
CA TYR A 221 10.37 21.41 -5.07
C TYR A 221 9.64 20.20 -5.68
N ASP A 222 10.30 19.03 -5.66
CA ASP A 222 9.69 17.78 -6.13
C ASP A 222 8.63 17.27 -5.11
N PRO A 223 7.53 16.63 -5.55
CA PRO A 223 6.64 15.87 -4.67
C PRO A 223 7.33 14.61 -4.15
N PHE A 224 6.85 14.09 -3.01
CA PHE A 224 7.34 12.86 -2.36
C PHE A 224 8.86 12.88 -2.14
N LEU A 225 9.42 14.04 -1.81
CA LEU A 225 10.83 14.25 -1.57
C LEU A 225 11.19 13.91 -0.13
N GLU A 226 12.38 13.38 0.06
CA GLU A 226 13.05 13.35 1.36
C GLU A 226 14.52 13.74 1.19
N GLN A 227 14.84 14.99 1.53
CA GLN A 227 16.18 15.54 1.41
C GLN A 227 16.79 15.77 2.79
N LEU A 228 17.96 15.19 3.03
CA LEU A 228 18.73 15.37 4.25
C LEU A 228 19.79 16.45 4.08
N TYR A 229 20.04 17.20 5.16
CA TYR A 229 21.07 18.23 5.23
C TYR A 229 21.88 18.08 6.52
N TYR A 230 23.18 18.32 6.43
CA TYR A 230 24.09 18.24 7.58
C TYR A 230 25.06 19.42 7.60
N VAL A 231 25.25 20.04 8.78
CA VAL A 231 26.28 21.07 9.00
C VAL A 231 27.25 20.61 10.06
N THR A 232 28.54 20.81 9.79
CA THR A 232 29.60 20.66 10.80
C THR A 232 30.42 21.95 10.92
N ALA A 233 30.26 22.62 12.05
CA ALA A 233 31.02 23.80 12.42
C ALA A 233 32.26 23.44 13.26
N PRO A 234 33.23 24.37 13.44
CA PRO A 234 34.39 24.14 14.30
C PRO A 234 34.00 23.78 15.73
N ASP A 235 34.83 22.94 16.37
CA ASP A 235 34.64 22.55 17.76
C ASP A 235 34.55 23.78 18.69
N GLY A 236 33.64 23.68 19.67
CA GLY A 236 33.39 24.74 20.64
C GLY A 236 32.48 25.88 20.15
N THR A 237 31.94 25.80 18.94
CA THR A 237 30.95 26.75 18.42
C THR A 237 29.53 26.17 18.44
N ARG A 238 28.53 27.04 18.21
CA ARG A 238 27.13 26.65 17.98
C ARG A 238 26.67 27.10 16.60
N VAL A 239 25.85 26.30 15.93
CA VAL A 239 25.27 26.64 14.63
C VAL A 239 24.00 27.44 14.84
N SER A 240 23.93 28.65 14.29
CA SER A 240 22.72 29.45 14.19
C SER A 240 22.25 29.52 12.75
N VAL A 241 21.01 29.15 12.48
CA VAL A 241 20.37 29.21 11.15
C VAL A 241 19.33 30.32 11.11
N THR A 242 19.26 31.04 10.00
CA THR A 242 18.28 32.10 9.74
C THR A 242 17.66 31.88 8.37
N PHE A 243 16.33 31.89 8.31
CA PHE A 243 15.59 31.75 7.06
C PHE A 243 15.34 33.10 6.42
N ASP A 244 15.85 33.29 5.20
CA ASP A 244 15.59 34.50 4.42
C ASP A 244 14.28 34.38 3.64
N ASP A 245 13.95 33.15 3.24
CA ASP A 245 12.76 32.84 2.47
C ASP A 245 12.25 31.44 2.82
N PHE A 246 10.93 31.28 2.87
CA PHE A 246 10.30 30.01 3.26
C PHE A 246 8.84 29.95 2.79
N SER A 247 8.56 28.99 1.94
CA SER A 247 7.23 28.72 1.38
C SER A 247 7.10 27.25 1.07
N THR A 248 6.29 26.58 1.87
CA THR A 248 5.99 25.13 1.78
C THR A 248 4.50 24.93 2.02
N GLU A 249 3.95 23.78 1.67
CA GLU A 249 2.57 23.47 2.02
C GLU A 249 2.39 23.46 3.55
N GLN A 250 1.38 24.18 4.03
CA GLN A 250 1.09 24.28 5.45
C GLN A 250 0.64 22.90 5.99
N ASP A 251 1.36 22.41 6.99
CA ASP A 251 1.06 21.18 7.74
C ASP A 251 1.11 19.86 6.95
N ASN A 252 1.63 19.87 5.72
CA ASN A 252 1.85 18.67 4.89
C ASN A 252 3.33 18.52 4.48
N ASP A 253 3.98 19.64 4.15
CA ASP A 253 5.41 19.68 3.82
C ASP A 253 6.21 20.28 4.98
N PHE A 254 7.26 19.58 5.38
CA PHE A 254 7.96 19.87 6.63
C PHE A 254 9.46 20.01 6.43
N LEU A 255 10.05 21.05 7.01
CA LEU A 255 11.47 21.12 7.33
C LEU A 255 11.66 20.84 8.82
N GLU A 256 12.11 19.63 9.12
CA GLU A 256 12.52 19.20 10.46
C GLU A 256 13.98 19.61 10.72
N ILE A 257 14.26 20.16 11.89
CA ILE A 257 15.59 20.62 12.30
C ILE A 257 15.95 19.98 13.63
N TYR A 258 17.15 19.40 13.68
CA TYR A 258 17.64 18.61 14.82
C TYR A 258 18.94 19.19 15.39
N ASP A 259 19.03 19.23 16.72
CA ASP A 259 20.19 19.67 17.48
C ASP A 259 21.22 18.53 17.62
N GLY A 260 21.97 18.30 16.55
CA GLY A 260 23.03 17.29 16.48
C GLY A 260 23.38 16.91 15.05
N GLY A 261 24.33 15.98 14.89
CA GLY A 261 24.83 15.56 13.57
C GLY A 261 23.98 14.52 12.84
N SER A 262 22.77 14.20 13.32
CA SER A 262 21.89 13.20 12.70
C SER A 262 20.41 13.45 13.02
N ILE A 263 19.51 12.83 12.25
CA ILE A 263 18.05 12.91 12.45
C ILE A 263 17.54 12.13 13.67
N SER A 264 18.42 11.38 14.36
CA SER A 264 18.09 10.77 15.66
C SER A 264 18.35 11.70 16.84
N ALA A 265 18.87 12.91 16.59
CA ALA A 265 19.09 13.93 17.61
C ALA A 265 17.77 14.62 18.01
N THR A 266 17.84 15.54 18.98
CA THR A 266 16.66 16.25 19.48
C THR A 266 16.07 17.15 18.39
N LEU A 267 14.79 16.94 18.03
CA LEU A 267 14.05 17.83 17.15
C LEU A 267 13.84 19.20 17.84
N ILE A 268 14.35 20.28 17.25
CA ILE A 268 14.24 21.64 17.78
C ILE A 268 13.28 22.52 16.98
N ALA A 269 12.93 22.13 15.76
CA ALA A 269 11.86 22.77 15.00
C ALA A 269 11.26 21.80 13.98
N ASN A 270 9.95 21.94 13.79
CA ASN A 270 9.21 21.37 12.67
C ASN A 270 8.49 22.54 11.98
N LEU A 271 8.92 22.88 10.77
CA LEU A 271 8.54 24.12 10.08
C LEU A 271 7.74 23.79 8.82
N SER A 272 6.63 24.51 8.60
CA SER A 272 5.76 24.39 7.43
C SER A 272 5.13 25.76 7.09
N GLY A 273 4.51 25.88 5.92
CA GLY A 273 3.82 27.10 5.48
C GLY A 273 4.75 28.20 4.97
N HIS A 274 4.35 29.46 5.22
CA HIS A 274 5.04 30.67 4.72
C HIS A 274 5.62 31.57 5.82
N ALA A 275 5.21 31.38 7.08
CA ALA A 275 5.48 32.32 8.18
C ALA A 275 6.75 31.97 8.97
N VAL A 276 7.85 31.68 8.27
CA VAL A 276 9.13 31.23 8.88
C VAL A 276 10.28 32.18 8.59
N ALA A 277 10.18 33.02 7.55
CA ALA A 277 11.21 34.01 7.22
C ALA A 277 11.51 34.94 8.42
N GLY A 278 12.79 35.21 8.65
CA GLY A 278 13.30 35.97 9.79
C GLY A 278 13.43 35.19 11.10
N LYS A 279 12.96 33.93 11.18
CA LYS A 279 13.16 33.08 12.34
C LYS A 279 14.63 32.63 12.40
N THR A 280 15.21 32.69 13.61
CA THR A 280 16.55 32.16 13.89
C THR A 280 16.48 31.03 14.91
N LEU A 281 17.23 29.96 14.66
CA LEU A 281 17.33 28.79 15.53
C LEU A 281 18.80 28.47 15.78
N THR A 282 19.15 28.09 17.01
CA THR A 282 20.54 27.83 17.40
C THR A 282 20.66 26.48 18.09
N THR A 283 21.65 25.69 17.68
CA THR A 283 21.97 24.39 18.26
C THR A 283 22.72 24.53 19.59
N SER A 284 22.76 23.45 20.37
CA SER A 284 23.57 23.40 21.60
C SER A 284 25.05 23.14 21.33
N GLY A 285 25.37 22.50 20.20
CA GLY A 285 26.74 22.18 19.76
C GLY A 285 27.04 22.58 18.32
N ASN A 286 28.17 22.10 17.80
CA ASN A 286 28.71 22.47 16.49
C ASN A 286 28.13 21.67 15.31
N HIS A 287 27.05 20.91 15.53
CA HIS A 287 26.40 20.12 14.49
C HIS A 287 24.91 20.45 14.37
N LEU A 288 24.41 20.40 13.15
CA LEU A 288 23.01 20.55 12.80
C LEU A 288 22.64 19.45 11.78
N ALA A 289 21.48 18.85 11.94
CA ALA A 289 20.87 17.99 10.93
C ALA A 289 19.50 18.55 10.57
N MET A 290 19.12 18.43 9.31
CA MET A 290 17.77 18.79 8.86
C MET A 290 17.23 17.74 7.90
N ARG A 291 15.91 17.66 7.84
CA ARG A 291 15.18 16.75 6.95
C ARG A 291 14.01 17.50 6.34
N PHE A 292 14.05 17.66 5.02
CA PHE A 292 12.95 18.26 4.26
C PHE A 292 12.12 17.13 3.63
N ILE A 293 10.85 17.06 3.99
CA ILE A 293 9.92 16.02 3.55
C ILE A 293 8.75 16.69 2.87
N THR A 294 8.37 16.18 1.70
CA THR A 294 7.20 16.67 0.98
C THR A 294 6.20 15.56 0.69
N ASP A 295 4.93 15.92 0.58
CA ASP A 295 3.88 15.03 0.15
C ASP A 295 3.67 15.09 -1.39
N GLY A 296 2.53 14.58 -1.87
CA GLY A 296 2.23 14.51 -3.29
C GLY A 296 1.61 15.76 -3.89
N ASP A 297 1.15 16.68 -3.06
CA ASP A 297 0.25 17.78 -3.44
C ASP A 297 0.91 19.15 -3.17
N MET A 298 0.35 20.19 -3.79
CA MET A 298 0.74 21.61 -3.64
C MET A 298 2.23 21.95 -3.41
N GLN A 299 3.06 21.85 -4.44
CA GLN A 299 4.45 22.28 -4.36
C GLN A 299 4.60 23.80 -4.46
N TYR A 300 5.57 24.35 -3.72
CA TYR A 300 5.95 25.76 -3.71
C TYR A 300 7.46 25.91 -3.97
N TYR A 301 7.96 27.14 -4.06
CA TYR A 301 9.38 27.42 -4.31
C TYR A 301 10.32 26.98 -3.18
N GLY A 302 9.81 26.60 -2.01
CA GLY A 302 10.58 26.05 -0.91
C GLY A 302 11.25 27.11 -0.04
N TRP A 303 12.50 26.92 0.33
CA TRP A 303 13.17 27.74 1.34
C TRP A 303 14.64 28.03 1.01
N HIS A 304 15.11 29.16 1.51
CA HIS A 304 16.52 29.55 1.52
C HIS A 304 16.89 29.99 2.93
N MET A 305 18.04 29.51 3.40
CA MET A 305 18.55 29.84 4.73
C MET A 305 20.05 30.07 4.69
N THR A 306 20.51 30.92 5.60
CA THR A 306 21.93 31.10 5.91
C THR A 306 22.22 30.57 7.30
N TRP A 307 23.46 30.15 7.52
CA TRP A 307 23.89 29.73 8.85
C TRP A 307 25.27 30.29 9.19
N THR A 308 25.51 30.45 10.49
CA THR A 308 26.79 30.92 11.04
C THR A 308 27.13 30.14 12.30
N SER A 309 28.42 30.12 12.67
CA SER A 309 28.89 29.52 13.91
C SER A 309 29.63 30.52 14.79
N SER A 310 29.27 30.58 16.07
CA SER A 310 29.92 31.41 17.09
C SER A 310 30.09 30.66 18.40
#